data_AF-A0AAW9AYF6-F1
#
_entry.id   AF-A0AAW9AYF6-F1
#
_cell.length_a   1.000
_cell.length_b   1.000
_cell.length_c   1.000
_cell.angle_alpha   90.00
_cell.angle_beta   90.00
_cell.angle_gamma   90.00
#
_symmetry.space_group_name_H-M   'P 1'
#
loop_
_entity.id
_entity.type
_entity.pdbx_description
1 polymer ?
#
loop_
_entity_poly.entity_id
_entity_poly.type
_entity_poly.pdbx_seq_one_letter_code
_entity_poly.pdbx_strand_id
1 'polypeptide(L)'
;MTLSRHKQGHQISYFGKEVPYHRPAPAAEDVGLMHIHILDKVKTLKLGYINTSDSVLIYTEDATCINTYFIIDFLVDGAHAPARRPESMSWLIDKVEAFRNQK
;
A
#
# COMPACT_ATOMS: atom_id res chain seq x y z
N MET A 1 25.50 13.88 10.25
CA MET A 1 24.23 14.20 9.55
C MET A 1 23.12 14.21 10.57
N THR A 2 22.52 15.37 10.80
CA THR A 2 21.48 15.56 11.81
C THR A 2 20.15 15.07 11.21
N LEU A 3 19.65 13.91 11.67
CA LEU A 3 18.35 13.40 11.24
C LEU A 3 17.26 14.38 11.67
N SER A 4 16.45 14.85 10.72
CA SER A 4 15.33 15.76 10.95
C SER A 4 14.38 15.16 11.98
N ARG A 5 13.88 15.97 12.93
CA ARG A 5 13.07 15.56 14.10
C ARG A 5 11.86 14.66 13.79
N HIS A 6 11.32 14.73 12.57
CA HIS A 6 10.22 13.88 12.07
C HIS A 6 10.62 12.42 11.83
N LYS A 7 11.93 12.11 11.80
CA LYS A 7 12.48 10.76 11.70
C LYS A 7 12.63 10.08 13.08
N GLN A 8 12.32 10.77 14.18
CA GLN A 8 12.34 10.22 15.54
C GLN A 8 10.94 9.70 15.90
N GLY A 9 10.72 8.40 15.68
CA GLY A 9 9.50 7.69 16.03
C GLY A 9 9.69 6.18 15.91
N HIS A 10 8.83 5.40 16.56
CA HIS A 10 8.77 3.96 16.34
C HIS A 10 8.41 3.70 14.87
N GLN A 11 9.07 2.72 14.23
CA GLN A 11 8.71 2.32 12.86
C GLN A 11 7.26 1.85 12.87
N ILE A 12 6.42 2.45 12.04
CA ILE A 12 5.04 2.00 11.88
C ILE A 12 5.07 0.81 10.94
N SER A 13 4.78 -0.38 11.48
CA SER A 13 4.75 -1.61 10.69
C SER A 13 3.52 -1.71 9.79
N TYR A 14 2.43 -1.02 10.14
CA TYR A 14 1.22 -0.91 9.31
C TYR A 14 0.27 0.23 9.72
N PHE A 15 -0.40 0.84 8.74
CA PHE A 15 -1.53 1.77 8.88
C PHE A 15 -2.88 1.03 8.73
N GLY A 16 -3.34 0.35 9.79
CA GLY A 16 -4.67 -0.28 9.81
C GLY A 16 -4.69 -1.74 9.35
N LYS A 17 -5.74 -2.18 8.62
CA LYS A 17 -5.84 -3.56 8.12
C LYS A 17 -5.04 -3.70 6.82
N GLU A 18 -3.73 -3.59 6.95
CA GLU A 18 -2.80 -3.73 5.83
C GLU A 18 -2.55 -5.18 5.47
N VAL A 19 -2.35 -5.40 4.18
CA VAL A 19 -1.90 -6.69 3.66
C VAL A 19 -0.91 -6.42 2.52
N PRO A 20 0.29 -7.03 2.55
CA PRO A 20 1.17 -7.04 1.38
C PRO A 20 0.47 -7.71 0.19
N TYR A 21 0.82 -7.31 -1.03
CA TYR A 21 0.40 -8.06 -2.21
C TYR A 21 1.19 -9.37 -2.30
N HIS A 22 0.66 -10.45 -1.70
CA HIS A 22 1.33 -11.75 -1.69
C HIS A 22 1.13 -12.55 -3.00
N ARG A 23 0.18 -12.15 -3.85
CA ARG A 23 -0.09 -12.71 -5.18
C ARG A 23 -0.55 -11.58 -6.10
N PRO A 24 -0.09 -11.50 -7.36
CA PRO A 24 0.49 -12.58 -8.17
C PRO A 24 2.03 -12.59 -8.28
N ALA A 25 2.78 -11.77 -7.56
CA ALA A 25 4.24 -11.73 -7.71
C ALA A 25 4.96 -11.58 -6.34
N PRO A 26 5.91 -12.48 -6.01
CA PRO A 26 6.87 -12.26 -4.90
C PRO A 26 7.57 -10.90 -5.01
N ALA A 27 7.77 -10.40 -6.24
CA ALA A 27 8.34 -9.08 -6.51
C ALA A 27 7.56 -7.92 -5.87
N ALA A 28 6.24 -8.04 -5.67
CA ALA A 28 5.46 -6.99 -4.99
C ALA A 28 5.83 -6.88 -3.49
N GLU A 29 6.18 -8.01 -2.86
CA GLU A 29 6.70 -8.06 -1.49
C GLU A 29 8.13 -7.51 -1.44
N ASP A 30 8.99 -7.87 -2.41
CA ASP A 30 10.37 -7.39 -2.51
C ASP A 30 10.44 -5.86 -2.66
N VAL A 31 9.50 -5.26 -3.39
CA VAL A 31 9.42 -3.80 -3.50
C VAL A 31 8.61 -3.15 -2.38
N GLY A 32 8.12 -3.91 -1.38
CA GLY A 32 7.37 -3.37 -0.25
C GLY A 32 6.07 -2.67 -0.68
N LEU A 33 5.36 -3.24 -1.66
CA LEU A 33 4.07 -2.74 -2.12
C LEU A 33 2.97 -3.16 -1.13
N MET A 34 2.28 -2.17 -0.57
CA MET A 34 1.27 -2.34 0.47
C MET A 34 -0.07 -1.75 0.02
N HIS A 35 -1.17 -2.23 0.62
CA HIS A 35 -2.48 -1.60 0.46
C HIS A 35 -3.29 -1.56 1.77
N ILE A 36 -4.09 -0.51 1.90
CA ILE A 36 -5.00 -0.28 3.04
C ILE A 36 -6.42 -0.20 2.50
N HIS A 37 -7.34 -0.97 3.09
CA HIS A 37 -8.77 -0.83 2.81
C HIS A 37 -9.32 0.47 3.43
N ILE A 38 -9.81 1.37 2.59
CA ILE A 38 -10.43 2.62 3.03
C ILE A 38 -11.93 2.38 3.17
N LEU A 39 -12.46 2.45 4.39
CA LEU A 39 -13.88 2.30 4.66
C LEU A 39 -14.66 3.44 4.00
N ASP A 40 -15.18 3.19 2.80
CA ASP A 40 -15.77 4.23 1.95
C ASP A 40 -17.10 4.76 2.49
N LYS A 41 -17.73 4.02 3.41
CA LYS A 41 -19.00 4.40 4.00
C LYS A 41 -19.02 3.93 5.44
N VAL A 42 -19.53 4.77 6.33
CA VAL A 42 -20.08 4.38 7.64
C VAL A 42 -21.33 3.51 7.38
N LYS A 43 -21.16 2.38 6.69
CA LYS A 43 -22.15 1.32 6.63
C LYS A 43 -21.99 0.60 7.95
N THR A 44 -22.95 0.84 8.83
CA THR A 44 -23.29 0.05 10.01
C THR A 44 -22.49 -1.24 10.05
N LEU A 45 -21.54 -1.34 10.99
CA LEU A 45 -20.76 -2.54 11.30
C LEU A 45 -21.76 -3.67 11.60
N LYS A 46 -22.22 -4.36 10.57
CA LYS A 46 -22.86 -5.67 10.74
C LYS A 46 -21.71 -6.59 11.10
N LEU A 47 -21.67 -7.00 12.37
CA LEU A 47 -20.83 -8.09 12.87
C LEU A 47 -21.05 -9.31 11.97
N GLY A 48 -20.20 -9.46 10.98
CA GLY A 48 -20.32 -10.44 9.92
C GLY A 48 -19.07 -10.35 9.08
N TYR A 49 -18.43 -11.48 8.85
CA TYR A 49 -17.07 -11.69 8.35
C TYR A 49 -16.77 -11.11 6.94
N ILE A 50 -17.63 -10.25 6.39
CA ILE A 50 -17.71 -9.90 4.96
C ILE A 50 -18.09 -8.42 4.80
N ASN A 51 -17.22 -7.49 5.21
CA ASN A 51 -17.40 -6.08 4.85
C ASN A 51 -16.08 -5.29 4.92
N THR A 52 -15.01 -5.83 4.33
CA THR A 52 -13.87 -4.97 3.96
C THR A 52 -14.30 -4.14 2.77
N SER A 53 -14.14 -2.81 2.87
CA SER A 53 -14.33 -1.93 1.73
C SER A 53 -13.51 -2.42 0.54
N ASP A 54 -14.08 -2.36 -0.65
CA ASP A 54 -13.40 -2.74 -1.90
C ASP A 54 -12.63 -1.55 -2.52
N SER A 55 -12.51 -0.46 -1.77
CA SER A 55 -11.66 0.69 -2.08
C SER A 55 -10.36 0.57 -1.31
N VAL A 56 -9.22 0.71 -2.00
CA VAL A 56 -7.89 0.56 -1.40
C VAL A 56 -6.95 1.69 -1.79
N LEU A 57 -6.17 2.15 -0.82
CA LEU A 57 -5.01 3.02 -1.03
C LEU A 57 -3.77 2.15 -1.18
N ILE A 58 -3.02 2.36 -2.26
CA ILE A 58 -1.79 1.61 -2.56
C ILE A 58 -0.59 2.51 -2.32
N TYR A 59 0.41 1.99 -1.59
CA TYR A 59 1.56 2.77 -1.19
C TYR A 59 2.81 1.91 -1.02
N THR A 60 3.96 2.55 -0.87
CA THR A 60 5.23 1.90 -0.50
C THR A 60 6.02 2.79 0.47
N GLU A 61 6.89 2.18 1.28
CA GLU A 61 7.87 2.91 2.09
C GLU A 61 9.12 3.26 1.25
N ASP A 62 9.68 4.44 1.50
CA ASP A 62 10.95 4.87 0.92
C ASP A 62 12.08 3.93 1.34
N ALA A 63 12.95 3.57 0.39
CA ALA A 63 14.03 2.62 0.64
C ALA A 63 15.14 3.15 1.55
N THR A 64 15.25 4.47 1.69
CA THR A 64 16.37 5.15 2.39
C THR A 64 15.92 5.96 3.59
N CYS A 65 14.62 6.23 3.71
CA CYS A 65 14.04 7.10 4.71
C CYS A 65 12.84 6.43 5.39
N ILE A 66 13.12 5.82 6.54
CA ILE A 66 12.10 5.19 7.39
C ILE A 66 10.98 6.20 7.72
N ASN A 67 9.74 5.70 7.79
CA ASN A 67 8.52 6.48 8.03
C ASN A 67 8.24 7.53 6.93
N THR A 68 8.82 7.37 5.74
CA THR A 68 8.48 8.17 4.56
C THR A 68 7.78 7.26 3.56
N TYR A 69 6.58 7.64 3.14
CA TYR A 69 5.73 6.80 2.32
C TYR A 69 5.34 7.53 1.04
N PHE A 70 5.28 6.78 -0.05
CA PHE A 70 4.82 7.25 -1.33
C PHE A 70 3.47 6.62 -1.65
N ILE A 71 2.46 7.46 -1.84
CA ILE A 71 1.14 7.04 -2.32
C ILE A 71 1.25 6.83 -3.83
N ILE A 72 0.95 5.62 -4.28
CA ILE A 72 1.10 5.23 -5.68
C ILE A 72 -0.23 5.39 -6.41
N ASP A 73 -1.31 4.87 -5.84
CA ASP A 73 -2.62 4.87 -6.47
C ASP A 73 -3.75 4.73 -5.42
N PHE A 74 -4.97 5.08 -5.84
CA PHE A 74 -6.19 4.89 -5.07
C PHE A 74 -7.26 4.26 -5.95
N LEU A 75 -7.62 3.01 -5.65
CA LEU A 75 -8.64 2.27 -6.39
C LEU A 75 -9.95 2.35 -5.63
N VAL A 76 -10.99 2.86 -6.28
CA VAL A 76 -12.36 2.93 -5.76
C VAL A 76 -13.20 1.86 -6.43
N ASP A 77 -13.93 1.08 -5.63
CA ASP A 77 -14.84 0.00 -6.07
C ASP A 77 -14.18 -1.07 -6.97
N GLY A 78 -14.03 -2.30 -6.47
CA GLY A 78 -13.47 -3.40 -7.26
C GLY A 78 -11.96 -3.58 -7.16
N ALA A 79 -11.27 -3.00 -6.17
CA ALA A 79 -9.81 -2.95 -6.10
C ALA A 79 -9.11 -4.32 -6.17
N HIS A 80 -9.77 -5.39 -5.71
CA HIS A 80 -9.22 -6.74 -5.81
C HIS A 80 -9.13 -7.27 -7.24
N ALA A 81 -9.96 -6.78 -8.17
CA ALA A 81 -9.94 -7.23 -9.56
C ALA A 81 -8.68 -6.72 -10.30
N PRO A 82 -8.31 -5.43 -10.25
CA PRO A 82 -7.02 -4.94 -10.74
C PRO A 82 -5.83 -5.67 -10.13
N ALA A 83 -5.82 -5.89 -8.81
CA ALA A 83 -4.72 -6.57 -8.12
C ALA A 83 -4.44 -8.01 -8.61
N ARG A 84 -5.45 -8.66 -9.21
CA ARG A 84 -5.28 -10.01 -9.79
C ARG A 84 -4.76 -10.00 -11.22
N ARG A 85 -4.72 -8.84 -11.88
CA ARG A 85 -4.22 -8.72 -13.26
C ARG A 85 -2.70 -8.53 -13.25
N PRO A 86 -1.94 -9.38 -13.95
CA PRO A 86 -0.49 -9.23 -14.05
C PRO A 86 -0.06 -7.85 -14.55
N GLU A 87 -0.74 -7.28 -15.55
CA GLU A 87 -0.33 -5.97 -16.09
C GLU A 87 -0.48 -4.83 -15.08
N SER A 88 -1.56 -4.86 -14.29
CA SER A 88 -1.78 -3.86 -13.23
C SER A 88 -0.71 -3.97 -12.15
N MET A 89 -0.33 -5.19 -11.77
CA MET A 89 0.71 -5.41 -10.76
C MET A 89 2.11 -5.05 -11.26
N SER A 90 2.45 -5.38 -12.50
CA SER A 90 3.69 -4.93 -13.12
C SER A 90 3.77 -3.41 -13.15
N TRP A 91 2.69 -2.74 -13.56
CA TRP A 91 2.64 -1.27 -13.57
C TRP A 91 2.86 -0.66 -12.18
N LEU A 92 2.28 -1.24 -11.12
CA LEU A 92 2.50 -0.78 -9.75
C LEU A 92 3.96 -0.95 -9.31
N ILE A 93 4.56 -2.10 -9.62
CA ILE A 93 5.98 -2.37 -9.33
C ILE A 93 6.87 -1.36 -10.06
N ASP A 94 6.63 -1.13 -11.36
CA ASP A 94 7.38 -0.15 -12.15
C ASP A 94 7.29 1.27 -11.55
N LYS A 95 6.13 1.65 -10.99
CA LYS A 95 5.96 2.94 -10.30
C LYS A 95 6.78 3.02 -9.02
N VAL A 96 6.85 1.95 -8.23
CA VAL A 96 7.69 1.88 -7.03
C VAL A 96 9.16 2.01 -7.40
N GLU A 97 9.62 1.26 -8.39
CA GLU A 97 11.01 1.29 -8.84
C GLU A 97 11.38 2.67 -9.41
N ALA A 98 10.50 3.26 -10.23
CA ALA A 98 10.70 4.61 -10.75
C ALA A 98 10.81 5.65 -9.64
N PHE A 99 9.97 5.57 -8.60
CA PHE A 99 10.06 6.44 -7.43
C PHE A 99 11.39 6.28 -6.70
N ARG A 100 11.83 5.04 -6.44
CA ARG A 100 13.09 4.75 -5.75
C ARG A 100 14.34 5.16 -6.55
N ASN A 101 14.24 5.13 -7.87
CA ASN A 101 15.33 5.49 -8.78
C ASN A 101 15.41 7.01 -9.07
N GLN A 102 14.37 7.79 -8.74
CA GLN A 102 14.42 9.24 -8.78
C GLN A 102 15.20 9.78 -7.58
N LYS A 103 16.53 9.83 -7.72
CA LYS A 103 17.42 10.59 -6.83
C LYS A 103 17.51 12.06 -7.25
#